data_AF-A0A9Q0IXS8-F1
#
_entry.id   AF-A0A9Q0IXS8-F1
#
_cell.length_a   1.000
_cell.length_b   1.000
_cell.length_c   1.000
_cell.angle_alpha   90.00
_cell.angle_beta   90.00
_cell.angle_gamma   90.00
#
_symmetry.space_group_name_H-M   'P 1'
#
loop_
_entity.id
_entity.type
_entity.pdbx_description
1 polymer ?
#
loop_
_entity_poly.entity_id
_entity_poly.type
_entity_poly.pdbx_seq_one_letter_code
_entity_poly.pdbx_strand_id
1 'polypeptide(L)'
;MEQEMCYNAREDESCLCAVEYVQRLALESGAVQSAKRDSGDNKVSNHHQLEWTLGETWFHNMRMLGYIWEYVYASFLRYWLKWAARQVTGSCELQRICTGFQPGATRTSKAEYSLQFSKNKITGYASLYTCVEDLRKETFSSDNMGHEDMLLKLWKLLMPAVKLESRVTKQWGDIGFQGDDPKTDFRGMGMLGLTNLVFFSEHYTEEARQVLSHANHPKLGYSYAIVGINLTEMAYSLLKSGDLKPHFYNTVTEHPELHHFHHLYCYLAYEFDKFWVASKPQSIMEFNHYREKFHSHVKVSLQQPGVALKLTGFSQH
;
A
#
# COMPACT_ATOMS: atom_id res chain seq x y z
N MET A 1 -6.77 12.61 -7.72
CA MET A 1 -7.59 11.89 -8.73
C MET A 1 -7.39 10.42 -8.44
N GLU A 2 -8.48 9.63 -8.32
CA GLU A 2 -8.54 8.25 -7.77
C GLU A 2 -8.86 8.13 -6.27
N GLN A 3 -9.91 8.82 -5.81
CA GLN A 3 -10.53 8.51 -4.50
C GLN A 3 -12.07 8.56 -4.51
N GLU A 4 -12.70 8.25 -5.65
CA GLU A 4 -14.18 8.24 -5.80
C GLU A 4 -14.71 6.97 -6.48
N MET A 5 -14.22 5.78 -6.10
CA MET A 5 -14.66 4.52 -6.73
C MET A 5 -15.09 3.41 -5.79
N CYS A 6 -15.39 3.73 -4.53
CA CYS A 6 -15.93 2.77 -3.56
C CYS A 6 -17.06 3.38 -2.72
N TYR A 7 -18.10 3.91 -3.36
CA TYR A 7 -19.40 4.11 -2.71
C TYR A 7 -20.51 4.28 -3.75
N ASN A 8 -20.89 3.19 -4.42
CA ASN A 8 -22.17 3.07 -5.14
C ASN A 8 -22.51 1.59 -5.30
N ALA A 9 -22.74 0.95 -4.16
CA ALA A 9 -23.51 -0.28 -4.07
C ALA A 9 -24.89 0.11 -3.51
N ARG A 10 -25.76 0.65 -4.36
CA ARG A 10 -27.19 0.78 -4.08
C ARG A 10 -27.97 0.67 -5.38
N GLU A 11 -28.70 -0.44 -5.42
CA GLU A 11 -30.05 -0.59 -5.94
C GLU A 11 -30.28 -0.46 -7.46
N ASP A 12 -30.77 -1.58 -7.99
CA ASP A 12 -31.24 -1.82 -9.34
C ASP A 12 -32.36 -0.84 -9.77
N GLU A 13 -32.02 0.26 -10.43
CA GLU A 13 -33.00 1.03 -11.22
C GLU A 13 -33.49 0.28 -12.48
N SER A 14 -32.79 -0.80 -12.89
CA SER A 14 -33.21 -1.63 -14.02
C SER A 14 -34.33 -2.63 -13.69
N CYS A 15 -34.60 -2.93 -12.41
CA CYS A 15 -35.69 -3.85 -12.03
C CYS A 15 -37.05 -3.13 -11.88
N LEU A 16 -37.07 -1.86 -11.48
CA LEU A 16 -38.31 -1.09 -11.30
C LEU A 16 -39.01 -0.79 -12.63
N CYS A 17 -38.25 -0.57 -13.70
CA CYS A 17 -38.82 -0.29 -15.02
C CYS A 17 -39.52 -1.52 -15.64
N ALA A 18 -39.14 -2.74 -15.23
CA ALA A 18 -39.76 -3.98 -15.71
C ALA A 18 -41.10 -4.28 -15.03
N VAL A 19 -41.24 -3.93 -13.75
CA VAL A 19 -42.49 -4.13 -12.98
C VAL A 19 -43.57 -3.14 -13.43
N GLU A 20 -43.22 -1.86 -13.66
CA GLU A 20 -44.16 -0.86 -14.18
C GLU A 20 -44.62 -1.17 -15.62
N TYR A 21 -43.76 -1.78 -16.45
CA TYR A 21 -44.10 -2.18 -17.81
C TYR A 21 -45.08 -3.37 -17.84
N VAL A 22 -44.91 -4.35 -16.95
CA VAL A 22 -45.82 -5.50 -16.81
C VAL A 22 -47.17 -5.08 -16.20
N GLN A 23 -47.19 -4.11 -15.27
CA GLN A 23 -48.44 -3.55 -14.74
C GLN A 23 -49.23 -2.74 -15.77
N ARG A 24 -48.58 -2.01 -16.70
CA ARG A 24 -49.27 -1.33 -17.81
C ARG A 24 -49.92 -2.31 -18.79
N LEU A 25 -49.24 -3.40 -19.13
CA LEU A 25 -49.77 -4.43 -20.06
C LEU A 25 -50.94 -5.23 -19.45
N ALA A 26 -50.98 -5.36 -18.12
CA ALA A 26 -52.10 -5.99 -17.41
C ALA A 26 -53.35 -5.10 -17.32
N LEU A 27 -53.20 -3.77 -17.42
CA LEU A 27 -54.32 -2.82 -17.39
C LEU A 27 -54.97 -2.64 -18.77
N GLU A 28 -54.22 -2.81 -19.86
CA GLU A 28 -54.72 -2.68 -21.23
C GLU A 28 -55.47 -3.94 -21.74
N SER A 29 -55.30 -5.09 -21.09
CA SER A 29 -55.95 -6.36 -21.46
C SER A 29 -57.33 -6.59 -20.81
N GLY A 30 -57.83 -5.65 -20.01
CA GLY A 30 -58.99 -5.85 -19.13
C GLY A 30 -60.25 -4.99 -19.37
N ALA A 31 -60.34 -4.17 -20.43
CA ALA A 31 -61.48 -3.24 -20.56
C ALA A 31 -62.09 -3.14 -21.97
N VAL A 32 -63.41 -3.29 -21.98
CA VAL A 32 -64.41 -2.89 -22.99
C VAL A 32 -64.81 -3.93 -24.05
N GLN A 33 -65.71 -4.84 -23.64
CA GLN A 33 -66.88 -5.19 -24.45
C GLN A 33 -68.06 -4.31 -24.02
N SER A 34 -68.70 -3.63 -24.97
CA SER A 34 -70.11 -3.23 -24.89
C SER A 34 -70.72 -3.12 -26.30
N ALA A 35 -71.91 -3.70 -26.42
CA ALA A 35 -72.66 -4.10 -27.60
C ALA A 35 -73.09 -2.99 -28.57
N LYS A 36 -73.29 -3.38 -29.85
CA LYS A 36 -74.56 -3.17 -30.57
C LYS A 36 -74.78 -4.20 -31.69
N ARG A 37 -76.02 -4.70 -31.75
CA ARG A 37 -76.61 -5.59 -32.76
C ARG A 37 -76.60 -4.94 -34.15
N ASP A 38 -76.36 -5.72 -35.20
CA ASP A 38 -77.36 -5.93 -36.25
C ASP A 38 -77.04 -7.16 -37.13
N SER A 39 -78.13 -7.67 -37.68
CA SER A 39 -78.37 -8.97 -38.30
C SER A 39 -77.67 -9.18 -39.65
N GLY A 40 -77.37 -10.44 -39.99
CA GLY A 40 -77.23 -10.87 -41.39
C GLY A 40 -76.17 -11.95 -41.63
N ASP A 41 -76.64 -13.09 -42.12
CA ASP A 41 -75.93 -14.19 -42.80
C ASP A 41 -74.41 -14.05 -43.06
N ASN A 42 -73.63 -15.04 -42.62
CA ASN A 42 -73.06 -16.02 -43.56
C ASN A 42 -72.29 -17.13 -42.83
N LYS A 43 -72.59 -18.38 -43.21
CA LYS A 43 -71.66 -19.50 -43.06
C LYS A 43 -70.39 -19.18 -43.86
N VAL A 44 -69.26 -19.76 -43.42
CA VAL A 44 -67.91 -19.69 -44.03
C VAL A 44 -67.02 -18.56 -43.49
N SER A 45 -66.54 -18.66 -42.24
CA SER A 45 -65.26 -18.03 -41.84
C SER A 45 -64.68 -18.47 -40.48
N ASN A 46 -65.06 -19.63 -39.93
CA ASN A 46 -64.57 -20.00 -38.58
C ASN A 46 -63.18 -20.64 -38.57
N HIS A 47 -62.66 -21.16 -39.69
CA HIS A 47 -61.38 -21.88 -39.67
C HIS A 47 -60.16 -20.97 -39.78
N HIS A 48 -60.20 -19.91 -40.59
CA HIS A 48 -59.06 -19.00 -40.74
C HIS A 48 -58.93 -17.99 -39.59
N GLN A 49 -60.03 -17.55 -38.96
CA GLN A 49 -59.95 -16.53 -37.90
C GLN A 49 -59.46 -17.08 -36.55
N LEU A 50 -59.65 -18.39 -36.31
CA LEU A 50 -59.09 -19.12 -35.16
C LEU A 50 -57.58 -19.37 -35.34
N GLU A 51 -57.09 -19.59 -36.57
CA GLU A 51 -55.66 -19.80 -36.85
C GLU A 51 -54.81 -18.54 -36.65
N TRP A 52 -55.32 -17.36 -37.04
CA TRP A 52 -54.62 -16.09 -36.87
C TRP A 52 -54.52 -15.64 -35.41
N THR A 53 -55.56 -15.86 -34.60
CA THR A 53 -55.59 -15.51 -33.17
C THR A 53 -54.76 -16.47 -32.30
N LEU A 54 -54.70 -17.75 -32.69
CA LEU A 54 -53.78 -18.72 -32.10
C LEU A 54 -52.31 -18.37 -32.41
N GLY A 55 -52.00 -17.90 -33.62
CA GLY A 55 -50.65 -17.47 -34.00
C GLY A 55 -50.11 -16.28 -33.20
N GLU A 56 -50.94 -15.24 -33.00
CA GLU A 56 -50.56 -14.04 -32.24
C GLU A 56 -50.42 -14.31 -30.73
N THR A 57 -51.32 -15.09 -30.15
CA THR A 57 -51.22 -15.52 -28.74
C THR A 57 -50.03 -16.45 -28.50
N TRP A 58 -49.69 -17.31 -29.46
CA TRP A 58 -48.50 -18.15 -29.39
C TRP A 58 -47.21 -17.31 -29.45
N PHE A 59 -47.17 -16.28 -30.30
CA PHE A 59 -46.03 -15.36 -30.41
C PHE A 59 -45.83 -14.49 -29.16
N HIS A 60 -46.92 -13.97 -28.57
CA HIS A 60 -46.86 -13.24 -27.30
C HIS A 60 -46.45 -14.14 -26.12
N ASN A 61 -46.96 -15.37 -26.04
CA ASN A 61 -46.55 -16.35 -25.04
C ASN A 61 -45.06 -16.72 -25.18
N MET A 62 -44.54 -16.84 -26.40
CA MET A 62 -43.10 -17.06 -26.61
C MET A 62 -42.24 -15.89 -26.15
N ARG A 63 -42.65 -14.63 -26.37
CA ARG A 63 -41.92 -13.46 -25.85
C ARG A 63 -41.99 -13.37 -24.32
N MET A 64 -43.15 -13.61 -23.73
CA MET A 64 -43.33 -13.66 -22.26
C MET A 64 -42.46 -14.74 -21.61
N LEU A 65 -42.41 -15.95 -22.20
CA LEU A 65 -41.51 -17.01 -21.77
C LEU A 65 -40.04 -16.62 -21.90
N GLY A 66 -39.68 -15.88 -22.95
CA GLY A 66 -38.35 -15.28 -23.10
C GLY A 66 -37.99 -14.34 -21.94
N TYR A 67 -38.86 -13.39 -21.60
CA TYR A 67 -38.61 -12.45 -20.48
C TYR A 67 -38.54 -13.14 -19.11
N ILE A 68 -39.41 -14.12 -18.87
CA ILE A 68 -39.38 -14.91 -17.63
C ILE A 68 -38.09 -15.72 -17.55
N TRP A 69 -37.68 -16.34 -18.66
CA TRP A 69 -36.42 -17.08 -18.74
C TRP A 69 -35.21 -16.17 -18.50
N GLU A 70 -35.19 -14.97 -19.06
CA GLU A 70 -34.13 -13.98 -18.89
C GLU A 70 -34.03 -13.52 -17.43
N TYR A 71 -35.17 -13.26 -16.78
CA TYR A 71 -35.24 -12.92 -15.36
C TYR A 71 -34.76 -14.06 -14.46
N VAL A 72 -35.20 -15.30 -14.70
CA VAL A 72 -34.77 -16.47 -13.93
C VAL A 72 -33.28 -16.75 -14.13
N TYR A 73 -32.78 -16.58 -15.36
CA TYR A 73 -31.37 -16.73 -15.69
C TYR A 73 -30.52 -15.69 -14.96
N ALA A 74 -30.90 -14.41 -15.03
CA ALA A 74 -30.15 -13.31 -14.43
C ALA A 74 -30.19 -13.34 -12.89
N SER A 75 -31.36 -13.63 -12.31
CA SER A 75 -31.60 -13.51 -10.87
C SER A 75 -31.15 -14.74 -10.07
N PHE A 76 -31.17 -15.93 -10.67
CA PHE A 76 -30.89 -17.17 -9.94
C PHE A 76 -29.86 -18.06 -10.65
N LEU A 77 -30.10 -18.42 -11.91
CA LEU A 77 -29.29 -19.45 -12.58
C LEU A 77 -27.83 -19.01 -12.76
N ARG A 78 -27.58 -17.73 -13.06
CA ARG A 78 -26.23 -17.16 -13.21
C ARG A 78 -25.41 -17.26 -11.93
N TYR A 79 -26.01 -16.99 -10.77
CA TYR A 79 -25.34 -17.10 -9.48
C TYR A 79 -25.04 -18.55 -9.13
N TRP A 80 -26.00 -19.44 -9.40
CA TRP A 80 -25.84 -20.87 -9.18
C TRP A 80 -24.76 -21.48 -10.09
N LEU A 81 -24.73 -21.10 -11.38
CA LEU A 81 -23.70 -21.54 -12.33
C LEU A 81 -22.30 -21.04 -11.93
N LYS A 82 -22.16 -19.80 -11.44
CA LYS A 82 -20.90 -19.28 -10.91
C LYS A 82 -20.45 -20.04 -9.67
N TRP A 83 -21.36 -20.30 -8.73
CA TRP A 83 -21.08 -21.10 -7.53
C TRP A 83 -20.67 -22.54 -7.89
N ALA A 84 -21.43 -23.21 -8.75
CA ALA A 84 -21.16 -24.58 -9.19
C ALA A 84 -19.80 -24.68 -9.87
N ALA A 85 -19.48 -23.72 -10.75
CA ALA A 85 -18.19 -23.70 -11.41
C ALA A 85 -17.02 -23.42 -10.44
N ARG A 86 -17.23 -22.69 -9.34
CA ARG A 86 -16.24 -22.54 -8.26
C ARG A 86 -15.98 -23.86 -7.52
N GLN A 87 -17.02 -24.66 -7.28
CA GLN A 87 -16.89 -25.98 -6.66
C GLN A 87 -16.17 -26.98 -7.57
N VAL A 88 -16.42 -26.93 -8.87
CA VAL A 88 -15.82 -27.86 -9.85
C VAL A 88 -14.37 -27.49 -10.17
N THR A 89 -14.07 -26.19 -10.35
CA THR A 89 -12.73 -25.76 -10.81
C THR A 89 -11.77 -25.34 -9.69
N GLY A 90 -12.28 -25.12 -8.47
CA GLY A 90 -11.49 -24.61 -7.34
C GLY A 90 -10.89 -23.21 -7.55
N SER A 91 -11.15 -22.57 -8.69
CA SER A 91 -10.51 -21.33 -9.12
C SER A 91 -11.39 -20.13 -8.78
N CYS A 92 -10.79 -19.04 -8.30
CA CYS A 92 -11.53 -17.79 -8.09
C CYS A 92 -11.86 -17.10 -9.43
N GLU A 93 -12.85 -16.19 -9.46
CA GLU A 93 -13.26 -15.49 -10.71
C GLU A 93 -12.08 -14.80 -11.40
N LEU A 94 -11.13 -14.25 -10.63
CA LEU A 94 -9.91 -13.64 -11.16
C LEU A 94 -9.01 -14.67 -11.86
N GLN A 95 -8.82 -15.84 -11.25
CA GLN A 95 -8.11 -16.94 -11.90
C GLN A 95 -8.80 -17.34 -13.19
N ARG A 96 -10.14 -17.47 -13.22
CA ARG A 96 -10.86 -17.83 -14.45
C ARG A 96 -10.74 -16.78 -15.55
N ILE A 97 -10.67 -15.50 -15.19
CA ILE A 97 -10.44 -14.40 -16.16
C ILE A 97 -9.00 -14.39 -16.65
N CYS A 98 -8.01 -14.64 -15.79
CA CYS A 98 -6.60 -14.53 -16.16
C CYS A 98 -6.01 -15.81 -16.78
N THR A 99 -6.53 -17.01 -16.47
CA THR A 99 -5.98 -18.28 -17.00
C THR A 99 -6.51 -18.66 -18.37
N GLY A 100 -7.64 -18.08 -18.79
CA GLY A 100 -8.25 -18.35 -20.10
C GLY A 100 -7.66 -17.55 -21.27
N PHE A 101 -6.72 -16.64 -21.00
CA PHE A 101 -6.12 -15.76 -22.01
C PHE A 101 -4.59 -15.92 -22.02
N GLN A 102 -3.99 -15.71 -23.20
CA GLN A 102 -2.53 -15.63 -23.30
C GLN A 102 -2.01 -14.38 -22.56
N PRO A 103 -0.82 -14.45 -21.92
CA PRO A 103 -0.21 -13.29 -21.27
C PRO A 103 -0.16 -12.08 -22.22
N GLY A 104 -0.58 -10.90 -21.73
CA GLY A 104 -0.59 -9.67 -22.53
C GLY A 104 -1.84 -9.45 -23.40
N ALA A 105 -2.88 -10.29 -23.28
CA ALA A 105 -4.16 -10.04 -23.95
C ALA A 105 -4.78 -8.71 -23.49
N THR A 106 -5.30 -7.90 -24.43
CA THR A 106 -5.83 -6.55 -24.15
C THR A 106 -6.91 -6.54 -23.06
N ARG A 107 -7.70 -7.61 -22.99
CA ARG A 107 -8.81 -7.76 -22.02
C ARG A 107 -8.33 -8.01 -20.58
N THR A 108 -7.17 -8.64 -20.39
CA THR A 108 -6.61 -9.00 -19.07
C THR A 108 -5.41 -8.13 -18.67
N SER A 109 -4.82 -7.38 -19.60
CA SER A 109 -3.62 -6.56 -19.40
C SER A 109 -3.66 -5.66 -18.16
N LYS A 110 -4.78 -4.97 -17.87
CA LYS A 110 -4.90 -4.12 -16.66
C LYS A 110 -4.87 -4.93 -15.35
N ALA A 111 -5.51 -6.09 -15.35
CA ALA A 111 -5.54 -6.98 -14.19
C ALA A 111 -4.17 -7.65 -14.00
N GLU A 112 -3.53 -8.10 -15.08
CA GLU A 112 -2.17 -8.64 -15.08
C GLU A 112 -1.16 -7.61 -14.55
N TYR A 113 -1.23 -6.36 -15.03
CA TYR A 113 -0.39 -5.27 -14.54
C TYR A 113 -0.58 -5.04 -13.04
N SER A 114 -1.83 -4.96 -12.57
CA SER A 114 -2.14 -4.72 -11.15
C SER A 114 -1.66 -5.87 -10.25
N LEU A 115 -1.81 -7.11 -10.72
CA LEU A 115 -1.31 -8.30 -10.03
C LEU A 115 0.22 -8.33 -10.00
N GLN A 116 0.88 -8.05 -11.11
CA GLN A 116 2.33 -8.01 -11.19
C GLN A 116 2.89 -6.89 -10.32
N PHE A 117 2.27 -5.71 -10.34
CA PHE A 117 2.64 -4.59 -9.47
C PHE A 117 2.52 -4.98 -8.00
N SER A 118 1.38 -5.55 -7.59
CA SER A 118 1.16 -5.99 -6.21
C SER A 118 2.14 -7.08 -5.79
N LYS A 119 2.43 -8.04 -6.67
CA LYS A 119 3.44 -9.09 -6.45
C LYS A 119 4.80 -8.46 -6.22
N ASN A 120 5.22 -7.52 -7.08
CA ASN A 120 6.50 -6.85 -6.99
C ASN A 120 6.67 -6.08 -5.66
N LYS A 121 5.60 -5.44 -5.17
CA LYS A 121 5.58 -4.79 -3.85
C LYS A 121 5.78 -5.77 -2.70
N ILE A 122 5.05 -6.88 -2.72
CA ILE A 122 5.10 -7.88 -1.65
C ILE A 122 6.46 -8.58 -1.62
N THR A 123 6.94 -9.04 -2.79
CA THR A 123 8.24 -9.71 -2.88
C THR A 123 9.38 -8.73 -2.59
N GLY A 124 9.29 -7.49 -3.08
CA GLY A 124 10.29 -6.46 -2.84
C GLY A 124 10.41 -6.10 -1.36
N TYR A 125 9.28 -6.01 -0.63
CA TYR A 125 9.33 -5.79 0.83
C TYR A 125 10.04 -6.95 1.56
N ALA A 126 9.77 -8.20 1.17
CA ALA A 126 10.43 -9.36 1.76
C ALA A 126 11.95 -9.37 1.46
N SER A 127 12.33 -9.07 0.21
CA SER A 127 13.73 -8.94 -0.18
C SER A 127 14.43 -7.80 0.57
N LEU A 128 13.79 -6.64 0.70
CA LEU A 128 14.30 -5.52 1.48
C LEU A 128 14.56 -5.93 2.94
N TYR A 129 13.60 -6.61 3.57
CA TYR A 129 13.76 -7.09 4.95
C TYR A 129 14.97 -8.02 5.09
N THR A 130 15.17 -8.96 4.14
CA THR A 130 16.35 -9.83 4.14
C THR A 130 17.64 -9.02 4.04
N CYS A 131 17.75 -8.09 3.08
CA CYS A 131 18.95 -7.26 2.93
C CYS A 131 19.25 -6.42 4.18
N VAL A 132 18.23 -5.83 4.79
CA VAL A 132 18.38 -5.06 6.03
C VAL A 132 18.81 -5.96 7.19
N GLU A 133 18.22 -7.16 7.31
CA GLU A 133 18.57 -8.12 8.36
C GLU A 133 19.99 -8.68 8.21
N ASP A 134 20.44 -8.93 6.98
CA ASP A 134 21.81 -9.39 6.70
C ASP A 134 22.82 -8.33 7.11
N LEU A 135 22.61 -7.07 6.71
CA LEU A 135 23.48 -5.95 7.09
C LEU A 135 23.44 -5.65 8.60
N ARG A 136 22.29 -5.87 9.26
CA ARG A 136 22.17 -5.73 10.72
C ARG A 136 22.97 -6.80 11.47
N LYS A 137 23.03 -8.02 10.93
CA LYS A 137 23.79 -9.15 11.50
C LYS A 137 25.29 -9.05 11.26
N GLU A 138 25.69 -8.37 10.18
CA GLU A 138 27.09 -8.15 9.88
C GLU A 138 27.75 -7.33 11.00
N THR A 139 28.72 -7.94 11.69
CA THR A 139 29.42 -7.31 12.81
C THR A 139 30.58 -6.46 12.30
N PHE A 140 30.72 -5.25 12.86
CA PHE A 140 31.87 -4.41 12.57
C PHE A 140 33.19 -5.14 12.91
N SER A 141 34.17 -5.05 12.00
CA SER A 141 35.46 -5.71 12.13
C SER A 141 36.57 -4.73 11.78
N SER A 142 37.50 -4.53 12.72
CA SER A 142 38.69 -3.69 12.52
C SER A 142 39.69 -4.31 11.54
N ASP A 143 39.57 -5.61 11.27
CA ASP A 143 40.38 -6.30 10.27
C ASP A 143 39.82 -6.14 8.85
N ASN A 144 38.59 -5.62 8.71
CA ASN A 144 37.98 -5.33 7.42
C ASN A 144 38.20 -3.85 7.06
N MET A 145 39.07 -3.60 6.08
CA MET A 145 39.37 -2.25 5.61
C MET A 145 38.13 -1.49 5.13
N GLY A 146 37.14 -2.16 4.53
CA GLY A 146 35.90 -1.49 4.11
C GLY A 146 35.08 -0.96 5.28
N HIS A 147 35.07 -1.67 6.41
CA HIS A 147 34.38 -1.22 7.63
C HIS A 147 35.09 -0.01 8.23
N GLU A 148 36.41 -0.08 8.32
CA GLU A 148 37.27 1.02 8.78
C GLU A 148 37.13 2.27 7.90
N ASP A 149 37.11 2.10 6.57
CA ASP A 149 36.91 3.19 5.62
C ASP A 149 35.54 3.87 5.80
N MET A 150 34.47 3.11 6.02
CA MET A 150 33.15 3.67 6.32
C MET A 150 33.13 4.48 7.63
N LEU A 151 33.80 3.99 8.67
CA LEU A 151 33.87 4.69 9.94
C LEU A 151 34.69 5.98 9.85
N LEU A 152 35.82 5.94 9.13
CA LEU A 152 36.62 7.15 8.86
C LEU A 152 35.89 8.13 7.94
N LYS A 153 35.10 7.63 6.99
CA LYS A 153 34.22 8.46 6.14
C LYS A 153 33.19 9.20 6.98
N LEU A 154 32.54 8.53 7.93
CA LEU A 154 31.59 9.16 8.86
C LEU A 154 32.24 10.35 9.58
N TRP A 155 33.43 10.16 10.14
CA TRP A 155 34.16 11.24 10.80
C TRP A 155 34.41 12.42 9.87
N LYS A 156 34.93 12.17 8.67
CA LYS A 156 35.25 13.24 7.69
C LYS A 156 34.00 14.03 7.27
N LEU A 157 32.86 13.36 7.13
CA LEU A 157 31.60 14.00 6.77
C LEU A 157 31.10 14.91 7.89
N LEU A 158 31.15 14.45 9.14
CA LEU A 158 30.61 15.18 10.30
C LEU A 158 31.57 16.24 10.87
N MET A 159 32.88 15.98 10.84
CA MET A 159 33.92 16.80 11.45
C MET A 159 34.96 17.24 10.39
N PRO A 160 34.57 17.95 9.31
CA PRO A 160 35.47 18.26 8.19
C PRO A 160 36.67 19.14 8.58
N ALA A 161 36.54 19.93 9.65
CA ALA A 161 37.57 20.84 10.13
C ALA A 161 38.55 20.20 11.13
N VAL A 162 38.26 18.99 11.62
CA VAL A 162 39.05 18.33 12.68
C VAL A 162 39.57 17.00 12.16
N LYS A 163 40.90 16.86 12.09
CA LYS A 163 41.53 15.59 11.73
C LYS A 163 41.44 14.62 12.91
N LEU A 164 41.04 13.38 12.62
CA LEU A 164 41.11 12.28 13.59
C LEU A 164 42.58 11.91 13.82
N GLU A 165 43.01 11.91 15.08
CA GLU A 165 44.40 11.66 15.49
C GLU A 165 44.80 10.20 15.31
N SER A 166 43.90 9.29 15.68
CA SER A 166 44.10 7.84 15.62
C SER A 166 42.75 7.14 15.52
N ARG A 167 42.76 5.87 15.11
CA ARG A 167 41.54 5.06 15.03
C ARG A 167 40.90 4.82 16.41
N VAL A 168 41.70 4.67 17.45
CA VAL A 168 41.23 4.56 18.85
C VAL A 168 41.60 5.85 19.55
N THR A 169 40.62 6.67 19.90
CA THR A 169 40.79 8.02 20.45
C THR A 169 39.52 8.52 21.13
N LYS A 170 39.66 9.44 22.08
CA LYS A 170 38.52 10.11 22.74
C LYS A 170 37.70 10.99 21.80
N GLN A 171 38.26 11.40 20.66
CA GLN A 171 37.58 12.28 19.70
C GLN A 171 36.25 11.69 19.20
N TRP A 172 36.09 10.37 19.19
CA TRP A 172 34.83 9.72 18.83
C TRP A 172 33.64 10.16 19.70
N GLY A 173 33.91 10.61 20.93
CA GLY A 173 32.90 11.23 21.80
C GLY A 173 32.29 12.51 21.23
N ASP A 174 33.01 13.26 20.37
CA ASP A 174 32.55 14.51 19.77
C ASP A 174 31.40 14.32 18.77
N ILE A 175 31.29 13.11 18.21
CA ILE A 175 30.15 12.68 17.38
C ILE A 175 29.25 11.66 18.10
N GLY A 176 29.43 11.53 19.41
CA GLY A 176 28.52 10.79 20.30
C GLY A 176 28.66 9.28 20.25
N PHE A 177 29.85 8.73 19.96
CA PHE A 177 30.17 7.32 20.28
C PHE A 177 30.59 7.17 21.74
N GLN A 178 30.51 5.95 22.27
CA GLN A 178 30.91 5.66 23.65
C GLN A 178 32.33 5.10 23.72
N GLY A 179 33.16 5.73 24.57
CA GLY A 179 34.56 5.33 24.76
C GLY A 179 35.44 5.67 23.56
N ASP A 180 36.64 5.09 23.53
CA ASP A 180 37.67 5.45 22.56
C ASP A 180 37.58 4.64 21.25
N ASP A 181 36.76 3.58 21.21
CA ASP A 181 36.57 2.72 20.03
C ASP A 181 35.06 2.50 19.72
N PRO A 182 34.55 3.11 18.63
CA PRO A 182 33.17 2.95 18.16
C PRO A 182 32.73 1.51 17.90
N LYS A 183 33.65 0.56 17.72
CA LYS A 183 33.33 -0.86 17.46
C LYS A 183 32.32 -1.41 18.47
N THR A 184 32.41 -1.00 19.73
CA THR A 184 31.55 -1.52 20.80
C THR A 184 30.10 -1.03 20.73
N ASP A 185 29.83 0.05 20.01
CA ASP A 185 28.49 0.63 19.89
C ASP A 185 27.64 -0.06 18.82
N PHE A 186 28.28 -0.70 17.84
CA PHE A 186 27.61 -1.40 16.74
C PHE A 186 27.09 -2.81 17.10
N ARG A 187 27.14 -3.23 18.37
CA ARG A 187 26.79 -4.61 18.77
C ARG A 187 25.35 -5.03 18.41
N GLY A 188 24.38 -4.12 18.54
CA GLY A 188 22.96 -4.43 18.30
C GLY A 188 22.57 -4.39 16.82
N MET A 189 22.95 -3.29 16.15
CA MET A 189 22.56 -3.00 14.77
C MET A 189 23.65 -3.30 13.73
N GLY A 190 24.82 -3.79 14.14
CA GLY A 190 25.91 -4.16 13.24
C GLY A 190 26.30 -3.05 12.28
N MET A 191 26.66 -3.45 11.06
CA MET A 191 26.98 -2.54 9.98
C MET A 191 25.78 -1.70 9.55
N LEU A 192 24.53 -2.14 9.75
CA LEU A 192 23.35 -1.32 9.41
C LEU A 192 23.36 0.02 10.15
N GLY A 193 23.77 0.04 11.43
CA GLY A 193 23.89 1.26 12.21
C GLY A 193 24.91 2.24 11.63
N LEU A 194 26.10 1.74 11.29
CA LEU A 194 27.15 2.56 10.67
C LEU A 194 26.73 3.04 9.27
N THR A 195 26.19 2.16 8.44
CA THR A 195 25.73 2.49 7.08
C THR A 195 24.65 3.57 7.10
N ASN A 196 23.69 3.48 8.02
CA ASN A 196 22.67 4.52 8.20
C ASN A 196 23.26 5.89 8.57
N LEU A 197 24.18 5.93 9.53
CA LEU A 197 24.86 7.16 9.93
C LEU A 197 25.66 7.78 8.78
N VAL A 198 26.41 6.95 8.04
CA VAL A 198 27.16 7.39 6.85
C VAL A 198 26.23 7.89 5.77
N PHE A 199 25.16 7.15 5.45
CA PHE A 199 24.21 7.50 4.41
C PHE A 199 23.56 8.85 4.71
N PHE A 200 23.13 9.09 5.95
CA PHE A 200 22.58 10.38 6.37
C PHE A 200 23.60 11.50 6.22
N SER A 201 24.83 11.28 6.69
CA SER A 201 25.90 12.28 6.64
C SER A 201 26.38 12.58 5.21
N GLU A 202 26.20 11.65 4.28
CA GLU A 202 26.63 11.78 2.88
C GLU A 202 25.55 12.40 1.99
N HIS A 203 24.29 11.99 2.14
CA HIS A 203 23.19 12.44 1.28
C HIS A 203 22.46 13.68 1.81
N TYR A 204 22.57 13.93 3.12
CA TYR A 204 21.93 15.04 3.83
C TYR A 204 22.96 15.68 4.76
N THR A 205 24.13 16.04 4.22
CA THR A 205 25.29 16.46 5.00
C THR A 205 25.02 17.66 5.91
N GLU A 206 24.30 18.66 5.42
CA GLU A 206 23.99 19.87 6.19
C GLU A 206 22.99 19.57 7.31
N GLU A 207 21.98 18.74 7.05
CA GLU A 207 21.04 18.27 8.05
C GLU A 207 21.72 17.41 9.10
N ALA A 208 22.59 16.48 8.71
CA ALA A 208 23.35 15.64 9.63
C ALA A 208 24.24 16.47 10.56
N ARG A 209 24.92 17.49 10.02
CA ARG A 209 25.72 18.44 10.81
C ARG A 209 24.87 19.35 11.70
N GLN A 210 23.69 19.76 11.25
CA GLN A 210 22.74 20.50 12.07
C GLN A 210 22.28 19.64 13.26
N VAL A 211 21.89 18.39 13.01
CA VAL A 211 21.49 17.43 14.05
C VAL A 211 22.65 17.19 15.01
N LEU A 212 23.89 17.04 14.52
CA LEU A 212 25.07 16.93 15.39
C LEU A 212 25.30 18.19 16.25
N SER A 213 25.09 19.37 15.69
CA SER A 213 25.19 20.63 16.43
C SER A 213 24.18 20.70 17.58
N HIS A 214 22.92 20.31 17.34
CA HIS A 214 21.90 20.22 18.38
C HIS A 214 22.23 19.14 19.42
N ALA A 215 22.71 17.98 18.96
CA ALA A 215 23.15 16.88 19.82
C ALA A 215 24.30 17.30 20.76
N ASN A 216 25.15 18.24 20.35
CA ASN A 216 26.23 18.80 21.17
C ASN A 216 25.80 19.99 22.07
N HIS A 217 24.52 20.34 22.11
CA HIS A 217 24.03 21.45 22.94
C HIS A 217 24.27 21.15 24.44
N PRO A 218 24.82 22.09 25.23
CA PRO A 218 25.30 21.81 26.60
C PRO A 218 24.23 21.39 27.61
N LYS A 219 22.95 21.70 27.35
CA LYS A 219 21.82 21.36 28.24
C LYS A 219 20.83 20.38 27.64
N LEU A 220 20.72 20.35 26.32
CA LEU A 220 19.69 19.59 25.59
C LEU A 220 20.31 18.54 24.68
N GLY A 221 21.63 18.41 24.71
CA GLY A 221 22.37 17.50 23.87
C GLY A 221 22.08 16.04 24.21
N TYR A 222 22.41 15.20 23.24
CA TYR A 222 22.35 13.76 23.31
C TYR A 222 23.51 13.18 22.51
N SER A 223 23.84 11.92 22.71
CA SER A 223 24.92 11.25 21.97
C SER A 223 24.47 10.97 20.54
N TYR A 224 24.91 11.78 19.56
CA TYR A 224 24.51 11.68 18.15
C TYR A 224 24.58 10.24 17.60
N ALA A 225 25.74 9.58 17.68
CA ALA A 225 25.89 8.23 17.13
C ALA A 225 25.08 7.18 17.91
N ILE A 226 25.09 7.18 19.25
CA ILE A 226 24.28 6.24 20.05
C ILE A 226 22.79 6.39 19.74
N VAL A 227 22.28 7.62 19.70
CA VAL A 227 20.88 7.90 19.36
C VAL A 227 20.59 7.50 17.92
N GLY A 228 21.48 7.82 16.97
CA GLY A 228 21.33 7.43 15.57
C GLY A 228 21.30 5.90 15.37
N ILE A 229 22.11 5.13 16.10
CA ILE A 229 22.06 3.66 16.08
C ILE A 229 20.76 3.15 16.73
N ASN A 230 20.29 3.80 17.79
CA ASN A 230 19.04 3.45 18.44
C ASN A 230 17.80 3.76 17.55
N LEU A 231 17.86 4.81 16.72
CA LEU A 231 16.84 5.09 15.71
C LEU A 231 16.91 4.11 14.52
N THR A 232 18.10 3.57 14.22
CA THR A 232 18.23 2.44 13.27
C THR A 232 17.46 1.23 13.77
N GLU A 233 17.55 0.92 15.08
CA GLU A 233 16.74 -0.14 15.69
C GLU A 233 15.25 0.14 15.56
N MET A 234 14.80 1.38 15.80
CA MET A 234 13.40 1.76 15.63
C MET A 234 12.94 1.52 14.18
N ALA A 235 13.70 1.98 13.19
CA ALA A 235 13.38 1.80 11.78
C ALA A 235 13.31 0.31 11.40
N TYR A 236 14.27 -0.48 11.88
CA TYR A 236 14.27 -1.93 11.70
C TYR A 236 13.04 -2.60 12.34
N SER A 237 12.66 -2.19 13.54
CA SER A 237 11.51 -2.74 14.26
C SER A 237 10.20 -2.53 13.48
N LEU A 238 10.02 -1.33 12.88
CA LEU A 238 8.88 -0.98 12.04
C LEU A 238 8.89 -1.76 10.71
N LEU A 239 10.06 -2.05 10.15
CA LEU A 239 10.20 -2.92 8.98
C LEU A 239 9.80 -4.35 9.31
N LYS A 240 10.31 -4.88 10.43
CA LYS A 240 10.07 -6.25 10.87
C LYS A 240 8.61 -6.51 11.21
N SER A 241 7.92 -5.56 11.86
CA SER A 241 6.50 -5.67 12.20
C SER A 241 5.58 -5.57 10.97
N GLY A 242 6.08 -5.01 9.86
CA GLY A 242 5.26 -4.73 8.68
C GLY A 242 4.61 -3.35 8.69
N ASP A 243 4.85 -2.53 9.72
CA ASP A 243 4.27 -1.19 9.87
C ASP A 243 4.70 -0.24 8.72
N LEU A 244 5.85 -0.50 8.07
CA LEU A 244 6.35 0.30 6.95
C LEU A 244 5.76 -0.08 5.59
N LYS A 245 4.93 -1.12 5.48
CA LYS A 245 4.32 -1.51 4.20
C LYS A 245 3.58 -0.34 3.51
N PRO A 246 2.69 0.41 4.19
CA PRO A 246 1.99 1.54 3.56
C PRO A 246 2.97 2.59 3.02
N HIS A 247 4.02 2.91 3.79
CA HIS A 247 5.06 3.83 3.35
C HIS A 247 5.70 3.36 2.03
N PHE A 248 6.27 2.15 2.00
CA PHE A 248 6.96 1.67 0.79
C PHE A 248 6.03 1.46 -0.41
N TYR A 249 4.76 1.12 -0.17
CA TYR A 249 3.77 0.99 -1.24
C TYR A 249 3.42 2.34 -1.87
N ASN A 250 3.45 3.41 -1.08
CA ASN A 250 3.16 4.77 -1.53
C ASN A 250 4.40 5.50 -2.11
N THR A 251 5.60 5.17 -1.63
CA THR A 251 6.81 5.97 -1.92
C THR A 251 7.72 5.40 -2.97
N VAL A 252 7.63 4.10 -3.23
CA VAL A 252 8.43 3.39 -4.23
C VAL A 252 7.47 2.97 -5.34
N THR A 253 7.78 3.23 -6.60
CA THR A 253 6.96 2.77 -7.74
C THR A 253 7.33 1.34 -8.13
N GLU A 254 8.60 0.98 -7.99
CA GLU A 254 9.13 -0.33 -8.36
C GLU A 254 9.35 -1.23 -7.13
N HIS A 255 10.49 -1.89 -7.04
CA HIS A 255 10.86 -2.76 -5.92
C HIS A 255 11.58 -1.95 -4.83
N PRO A 256 11.11 -2.01 -3.56
CA PRO A 256 11.86 -1.45 -2.44
C PRO A 256 13.24 -2.09 -2.31
N GLU A 257 14.24 -1.25 -2.07
CA GLU A 257 15.65 -1.60 -1.97
C GLU A 257 16.28 -0.96 -0.74
N LEU A 258 17.49 -1.41 -0.37
CA LEU A 258 18.16 -1.01 0.85
C LEU A 258 18.32 0.53 0.97
N HIS A 259 18.59 1.24 -0.11
CA HIS A 259 18.70 2.71 -0.10
C HIS A 259 17.38 3.40 0.30
N HIS A 260 16.22 2.82 -0.03
CA HIS A 260 14.93 3.35 0.40
C HIS A 260 14.76 3.26 1.93
N PHE A 261 15.29 2.20 2.55
CA PHE A 261 15.34 2.10 4.01
C PHE A 261 16.26 3.14 4.63
N HIS A 262 17.42 3.41 4.00
CA HIS A 262 18.32 4.47 4.46
C HIS A 262 17.68 5.88 4.35
N HIS A 263 16.93 6.17 3.29
CA HIS A 263 16.17 7.43 3.20
C HIS A 263 15.10 7.56 4.30
N LEU A 264 14.39 6.48 4.62
CA LEU A 264 13.46 6.45 5.75
C LEU A 264 14.20 6.71 7.07
N TYR A 265 15.36 6.09 7.27
CA TYR A 265 16.20 6.35 8.44
C TYR A 265 16.56 7.83 8.55
N CYS A 266 16.98 8.48 7.45
CA CYS A 266 17.32 9.90 7.45
C CYS A 266 16.13 10.77 7.87
N TYR A 267 14.93 10.46 7.36
CA TYR A 267 13.70 11.12 7.80
C TYR A 267 13.47 10.95 9.30
N LEU A 268 13.59 9.74 9.83
CA LEU A 268 13.39 9.47 11.25
C LEU A 268 14.42 10.19 12.12
N ALA A 269 15.70 10.19 11.72
CA ALA A 269 16.77 10.86 12.45
C ALA A 269 16.54 12.38 12.54
N TYR A 270 16.19 12.99 11.42
CA TYR A 270 15.95 14.43 11.35
C TYR A 270 14.66 14.86 12.07
N GLU A 271 13.55 14.14 11.88
CA GLU A 271 12.31 14.45 12.57
C GLU A 271 12.38 14.15 14.07
N PHE A 272 13.18 13.16 14.48
CA PHE A 272 13.45 12.93 15.91
C PHE A 272 14.20 14.10 16.53
N ASP A 273 15.24 14.63 15.88
CA ASP A 273 15.97 15.81 16.38
C ASP A 273 15.03 17.01 16.55
N LYS A 274 14.22 17.32 15.53
CA LYS A 274 13.21 18.38 15.60
C LYS A 274 12.24 18.17 16.76
N PHE A 275 11.75 16.94 16.92
CA PHE A 275 10.85 16.57 18.00
C PHE A 275 11.51 16.72 19.37
N TRP A 276 12.77 16.30 19.51
CA TRP A 276 13.56 16.38 20.74
C TRP A 276 13.79 17.83 21.16
N VAL A 277 14.28 18.66 20.23
CA VAL A 277 14.53 20.09 20.46
C VAL A 277 13.25 20.83 20.82
N ALA A 278 12.13 20.54 20.13
CA ALA A 278 10.83 21.14 20.44
C ALA A 278 10.30 20.71 21.82
N SER A 279 10.61 19.48 22.24
CA SER A 279 10.14 18.92 23.50
C SER A 279 10.84 19.49 24.73
N LYS A 280 12.07 20.02 24.59
CA LYS A 280 12.88 20.59 25.69
C LYS A 280 12.92 19.67 26.94
N PRO A 281 13.39 18.43 26.81
CA PRO A 281 13.48 17.50 27.94
C PRO A 281 14.32 18.08 29.07
N GLN A 282 14.02 17.72 30.32
CA GLN A 282 14.77 18.25 31.47
C GLN A 282 16.18 17.67 31.55
N SER A 283 16.33 16.42 31.10
CA SER A 283 17.64 15.76 31.03
C SER A 283 17.64 14.63 29.99
N ILE A 284 18.85 14.21 29.61
CA ILE A 284 19.07 13.05 28.74
C ILE A 284 18.50 11.74 29.32
N MET A 285 18.25 11.66 30.62
CA MET A 285 17.67 10.46 31.25
C MET A 285 16.24 10.17 30.77
N GLU A 286 15.54 11.18 30.24
CA GLU A 286 14.21 11.04 29.65
C GLU A 286 14.24 10.53 28.21
N PHE A 287 15.43 10.25 27.65
CA PHE A 287 15.60 9.81 26.26
C PHE A 287 14.61 8.71 25.87
N ASN A 288 14.55 7.63 26.62
CA ASN A 288 13.67 6.49 26.32
C ASN A 288 12.19 6.90 26.29
N HIS A 289 11.77 7.80 27.18
CA HIS A 289 10.38 8.29 27.20
C HIS A 289 10.04 9.06 25.93
N TYR A 290 10.88 10.01 25.52
CA TYR A 290 10.68 10.79 24.30
C TYR A 290 10.82 9.95 23.04
N ARG A 291 11.75 8.99 23.04
CA ARG A 291 11.91 8.02 21.96
C ARG A 291 10.63 7.21 21.74
N GLU A 292 10.02 6.66 22.79
CA GLU A 292 8.78 5.90 22.67
C GLU A 292 7.58 6.79 22.27
N LYS A 293 7.57 8.04 22.73
CA LYS A 293 6.57 9.03 22.31
C LYS A 293 6.71 9.34 20.81
N PHE A 294 7.92 9.55 20.31
CA PHE A 294 8.20 9.73 18.89
C PHE A 294 7.82 8.50 18.07
N HIS A 295 8.23 7.30 18.50
CA HIS A 295 7.85 6.04 17.88
C HIS A 295 6.34 5.88 17.76
N SER A 296 5.59 6.23 18.81
CA SER A 296 4.13 6.23 18.80
C SER A 296 3.55 7.22 17.79
N HIS A 297 4.10 8.43 17.70
CA HIS A 297 3.70 9.41 16.68
C HIS A 297 3.96 8.90 15.26
N VAL A 298 5.11 8.27 15.01
CA VAL A 298 5.44 7.66 13.70
C VAL A 298 4.46 6.55 13.36
N LYS A 299 4.12 5.67 14.31
CA LYS A 299 3.12 4.61 14.10
C LYS A 299 1.74 5.15 13.73
N VAL A 300 1.28 6.21 14.40
CA VAL A 300 0.01 6.87 14.05
C VAL A 300 0.07 7.43 12.63
N SER A 301 1.18 8.07 12.24
CA SER A 301 1.36 8.58 10.87
C SER A 301 1.34 7.46 9.82
N LEU A 302 1.92 6.29 10.12
CA LEU A 302 1.95 5.13 9.22
C LEU A 302 0.56 4.52 8.93
N GLN A 303 -0.45 4.83 9.75
CA GLN A 303 -1.84 4.41 9.52
C GLN A 303 -2.57 5.27 8.48
N GLN A 304 -2.00 6.41 8.07
CA GLN A 304 -2.62 7.29 7.10
C GLN A 304 -2.55 6.70 5.68
N PRO A 305 -3.65 6.69 4.89
CA PRO A 305 -3.67 6.04 3.58
C PRO A 305 -2.59 6.51 2.59
N GLY A 306 -2.22 7.79 2.65
CA GLY A 306 -1.21 8.41 1.78
C GLY A 306 0.15 8.65 2.45
N VAL A 307 0.48 7.92 3.52
CA VAL A 307 1.71 8.18 4.27
C VAL A 307 2.96 8.09 3.39
N ALA A 308 3.80 9.11 3.47
CA ALA A 308 5.09 9.19 2.79
C ALA A 308 6.11 9.87 3.71
N LEU A 309 6.81 9.07 4.51
CA LEU A 309 7.89 9.51 5.40
C LEU A 309 9.15 9.82 4.59
N LYS A 310 9.26 11.03 4.03
CA LYS A 310 10.41 11.50 3.24
C LYS A 310 10.87 12.85 3.75
N LEU A 311 12.17 13.10 3.72
CA LEU A 311 12.71 14.46 3.82
C LEU A 311 12.29 15.21 2.55
N THR A 312 11.40 16.20 2.69
CA THR A 312 10.94 17.05 1.59
C THR A 312 11.60 18.42 1.72
N GLY A 313 12.17 18.93 0.63
CA GLY A 313 12.71 20.30 0.59
C GLY A 313 14.05 20.48 -0.10
N PHE A 314 14.78 19.41 -0.46
CA PHE A 314 16.18 19.55 -0.85
C PHE A 314 16.52 18.70 -2.07
N SER A 315 17.20 19.32 -3.03
CA SER A 315 17.61 18.73 -4.31
C SER A 315 18.35 17.43 -4.05
N GLN A 316 17.79 16.32 -4.55
CA GLN A 316 18.56 15.12 -4.79
C GLN A 316 19.60 15.49 -5.84
N HIS A 317 20.85 15.67 -5.43
CA HIS A 317 21.97 15.92 -6.32
C HIS A 317 22.62 14.63 -6.76
#